data_AF-A0A509BQF2-F1
#
_entry.id   AF-A0A509BQF2-F1
#
_cell.length_a   1.000
_cell.length_b   1.000
_cell.length_c   1.000
_cell.angle_alpha   90.00
_cell.angle_beta   90.00
_cell.angle_gamma   90.00
#
_symmetry.space_group_name_H-M   'P 1'
#
loop_
_entity.id
_entity.type
_entity.pdbx_description
1 polymer ?
#
loop_
_entity_poly.entity_id
_entity_poly.type
_entity_poly.pdbx_seq_one_letter_code
_entity_poly.pdbx_strand_id
1 'polypeptide(L)'
;MIDASLINLPWATLVTLASGYIGYFIANVGLKDQHKPIDITFSTLIFGLFAAMVYQAFIWIGWGEYLAALLAVLYAFANGAWWRKHGRKLMYKFLRDHDISWSDSTSSAWQRMFDQRGYYVSQVYVTLKNGTVLLSEAPGNFEGLPCGSFVLGNEKDILLYVTHEKAPGSIGWVKCKDVILEEWGALSTYIPGDQIARVDIRRTTAKGIVVLKDE
;
A
#
# COMPACT_ATOMS: atom_id res chain seq x y z
N MET A 1 -13.55 -7.37 -25.47
CA MET A 1 -13.87 -8.72 -25.97
C MET A 1 -12.62 -9.56 -25.75
N ILE A 2 -12.68 -10.60 -24.91
CA ILE A 2 -11.58 -11.57 -24.83
C ILE A 2 -11.64 -12.36 -26.13
N ASP A 3 -10.56 -12.28 -26.91
CA ASP A 3 -10.48 -12.94 -28.21
C ASP A 3 -10.47 -14.47 -28.00
N ALA A 4 -11.30 -15.21 -28.74
CA ALA A 4 -11.48 -16.66 -28.55
C ALA A 4 -10.17 -17.45 -28.74
N SER A 5 -9.20 -16.85 -29.43
CA SER A 5 -7.83 -17.33 -29.59
C SER A 5 -7.09 -17.52 -28.26
N LEU A 6 -7.39 -16.74 -27.23
CA LEU A 6 -6.73 -16.83 -25.91
C LEU A 6 -7.15 -18.09 -25.14
N ILE A 7 -8.42 -18.51 -25.25
CA ILE A 7 -8.94 -19.70 -24.55
C ILE A 7 -8.42 -20.99 -25.19
N ASN A 8 -8.12 -20.95 -26.49
CA ASN A 8 -7.57 -22.08 -27.25
C ASN A 8 -6.05 -22.26 -27.08
N LEU A 9 -5.40 -21.48 -26.21
CA LEU A 9 -3.98 -21.67 -25.92
C LEU A 9 -3.74 -23.00 -25.18
N PRO A 10 -2.55 -23.61 -25.34
CA PRO A 10 -2.18 -24.79 -24.57
C PRO A 10 -2.39 -24.56 -23.07
N TRP A 11 -2.87 -25.60 -22.36
CA TRP A 11 -3.17 -25.52 -20.93
C TRP A 11 -2.01 -24.94 -20.10
N ALA A 12 -0.79 -25.41 -20.36
CA ALA A 12 0.41 -24.89 -19.69
C ALA A 12 0.60 -23.38 -19.90
N THR A 13 0.28 -22.85 -21.07
CA THR A 13 0.38 -21.41 -21.38
C THR A 13 -0.66 -20.60 -20.61
N LEU A 14 -1.89 -21.10 -20.52
CA LEU A 14 -2.97 -20.48 -19.73
C LEU A 14 -2.59 -20.42 -18.24
N VAL A 15 -2.12 -21.54 -17.68
CA VAL A 15 -1.68 -21.62 -16.28
C VAL A 15 -0.53 -20.64 -16.02
N THR A 16 0.42 -20.55 -16.94
CA THR A 16 1.57 -19.65 -16.85
C THR A 16 1.15 -18.18 -16.84
N LEU A 17 0.30 -17.77 -17.78
CA LEU A 17 -0.20 -16.39 -17.88
C LEU A 17 -1.04 -16.00 -16.66
N ALA A 18 -1.96 -16.88 -16.24
CA ALA A 18 -2.81 -16.64 -15.07
C ALA A 18 -1.98 -16.50 -13.79
N SER A 19 -1.04 -17.43 -13.57
CA SER A 19 -0.15 -17.41 -12.40
C SER A 19 0.75 -16.18 -12.41
N GLY A 20 1.30 -15.81 -13.57
CA GLY A 20 2.12 -14.62 -13.73
C GLY A 20 1.37 -13.34 -13.38
N TYR A 21 0.12 -13.23 -13.82
CA TYR A 21 -0.71 -12.07 -13.53
C TYR A 21 -1.03 -11.97 -12.02
N ILE A 22 -1.33 -13.10 -11.37
CA ILE A 22 -1.57 -13.16 -9.92
C ILE A 22 -0.32 -12.70 -9.16
N GLY A 23 0.86 -13.21 -9.53
CA GLY A 23 2.13 -12.81 -8.92
C GLY A 23 2.40 -11.31 -9.08
N TYR A 24 2.21 -10.79 -10.29
CA TYR A 24 2.31 -9.36 -10.58
C TYR A 24 1.32 -8.53 -9.74
N PHE A 25 0.05 -8.95 -9.69
CA PHE A 25 -0.99 -8.24 -8.95
C PHE A 25 -0.64 -8.12 -7.47
N ILE A 26 -0.25 -9.22 -6.82
CA ILE A 26 0.12 -9.22 -5.40
C ILE A 26 1.40 -8.41 -5.17
N ALA A 27 2.37 -8.50 -6.08
CA ALA A 27 3.62 -7.76 -6.00
C ALA A 27 3.42 -6.24 -6.08
N ASN A 28 2.32 -5.77 -6.68
CA ASN A 28 2.03 -4.36 -6.94
C ASN A 28 0.75 -3.84 -6.24
N VAL A 29 0.01 -4.68 -5.50
CA VAL A 29 -1.22 -4.25 -4.83
C VAL A 29 -0.93 -3.11 -3.84
N GLY A 30 -1.74 -2.06 -3.92
CA GLY A 30 -1.59 -0.84 -3.11
C GLY A 30 -0.50 0.13 -3.57
N LEU A 31 0.28 -0.20 -4.62
CA LEU A 31 1.15 0.76 -5.30
C LEU A 31 0.41 1.20 -6.56
N LYS A 32 -0.32 2.32 -6.48
CA LYS A 32 -1.03 2.86 -7.64
C LYS A 32 -0.06 3.75 -8.39
N ASP A 33 0.41 3.29 -9.55
CA ASP A 33 0.66 4.18 -10.67
C ASP A 33 0.32 3.43 -11.95
N GLN A 34 0.01 4.21 -12.98
CA GLN A 34 -0.27 3.75 -14.33
C GLN A 34 0.96 3.00 -14.88
N HIS A 35 1.14 1.74 -14.48
CA HIS A 35 2.13 0.86 -15.09
C HIS A 35 1.82 0.83 -16.58
N LYS A 36 2.81 1.16 -17.40
CA LYS A 36 2.60 1.10 -18.85
C LYS A 36 2.20 -0.33 -19.17
N PRO A 37 1.29 -0.56 -20.13
CA PRO A 37 0.87 -1.92 -20.49
C PRO A 37 2.07 -2.86 -20.73
N ILE A 38 3.17 -2.33 -21.27
CA ILE A 38 4.42 -3.05 -21.46
C ILE A 38 5.06 -3.54 -20.15
N ASP A 39 5.04 -2.73 -19.09
CA ASP A 39 5.58 -3.10 -17.78
C ASP A 39 4.73 -4.20 -17.11
N ILE A 40 3.41 -4.12 -17.29
CA ILE A 40 2.47 -5.14 -16.81
C ILE A 40 2.73 -6.47 -17.52
N THR A 41 2.86 -6.44 -18.85
CA THR A 41 3.12 -7.63 -19.66
C THR A 41 4.45 -8.27 -19.27
N PHE A 42 5.54 -7.52 -19.24
CA PHE A 42 6.86 -8.08 -18.91
C PHE A 42 6.95 -8.57 -17.46
N SER A 43 6.37 -7.83 -16.51
CA SER A 43 6.34 -8.29 -15.12
C SER A 43 5.52 -9.56 -14.96
N THR A 44 4.36 -9.64 -15.62
CA THR A 44 3.53 -10.85 -15.68
C THR A 44 4.30 -12.03 -16.27
N LEU A 45 5.07 -11.81 -17.34
CA LEU A 45 5.92 -12.85 -17.93
C LEU A 45 7.03 -13.31 -16.99
N ILE A 46 7.66 -12.41 -16.23
CA ILE A 46 8.69 -12.78 -15.25
C ILE A 46 8.10 -13.67 -14.15
N PHE A 47 6.99 -13.27 -13.54
CA PHE A 47 6.32 -14.11 -12.54
C PHE A 47 5.78 -15.41 -13.13
N GLY A 48 5.27 -15.36 -14.37
CA GLY A 48 4.81 -16.51 -15.13
C GLY A 48 5.94 -17.50 -15.40
N LEU A 49 7.13 -17.04 -15.75
CA LEU A 49 8.31 -17.89 -15.99
C LEU A 49 8.62 -18.77 -14.76
N PHE A 50 8.62 -18.18 -13.56
CA PHE A 50 8.85 -18.95 -12.34
C PHE A 50 7.72 -19.95 -12.06
N ALA A 51 6.46 -19.56 -12.30
CA ALA A 51 5.32 -20.48 -12.16
C ALA A 51 5.38 -21.63 -13.18
N ALA A 52 5.81 -21.37 -14.42
CA ALA A 52 5.97 -22.36 -15.47
C ALA A 52 7.06 -23.38 -15.14
N MET A 53 8.18 -22.94 -14.55
CA MET A 53 9.23 -23.86 -14.08
C MET A 53 8.71 -24.79 -12.98
N VAL A 54 7.94 -24.27 -12.03
CA VAL A 54 7.32 -25.07 -10.97
C VAL A 54 6.30 -26.05 -11.56
N TYR A 55 5.47 -25.60 -12.49
CA TYR A 55 4.53 -26.45 -13.20
C TYR A 55 5.24 -27.62 -13.89
N GLN A 56 6.27 -27.34 -14.70
CA GLN A 56 7.03 -28.37 -15.42
C GLN A 56 7.75 -29.35 -14.48
N ALA A 57 8.30 -28.85 -13.37
CA ALA A 57 8.94 -29.70 -12.37
C ALA A 57 7.96 -30.74 -11.78
N PHE A 58 6.73 -30.34 -11.48
CA PHE A 58 5.71 -31.27 -10.97
C PHE A 58 5.20 -32.24 -12.03
N ILE A 59 5.08 -31.81 -13.29
CA ILE A 59 4.76 -32.72 -14.41
C ILE A 59 5.85 -33.78 -14.57
N TRP A 60 7.13 -33.42 -14.47
CA TRP A 60 8.25 -34.38 -14.55
C TRP A 60 8.28 -35.39 -13.41
N ILE A 61 7.79 -35.01 -12.23
CA ILE A 61 7.61 -35.90 -11.07
C ILE A 61 6.41 -36.85 -11.27
N GLY A 62 5.64 -36.68 -12.35
CA GLY A 62 4.49 -37.51 -12.69
C GLY A 62 3.19 -37.08 -12.01
N TRP A 63 3.13 -35.85 -11.49
CA TRP A 63 1.89 -35.32 -10.91
C TRP A 63 0.92 -34.90 -12.01
N GLY A 64 -0.39 -35.06 -11.76
CA GLY A 64 -1.43 -34.70 -12.73
C GLY A 64 -1.42 -33.20 -13.06
N GLU A 65 -1.80 -32.88 -14.29
CA GLU A 65 -1.74 -31.51 -14.83
C GLU A 65 -2.49 -30.47 -14.00
N TYR A 66 -3.62 -30.87 -13.40
CA TYR A 66 -4.42 -29.99 -12.55
C TYR A 66 -3.75 -29.70 -11.20
N LEU A 67 -3.08 -30.70 -10.62
CA LEU A 67 -2.42 -30.56 -9.33
C LEU A 67 -1.12 -29.74 -9.48
N ALA A 68 -0.39 -29.96 -10.57
CA ALA A 68 0.75 -29.13 -10.95
C ALA A 68 0.33 -27.66 -11.17
N ALA A 69 -0.83 -27.42 -11.82
CA ALA A 69 -1.36 -26.08 -12.03
C ALA A 69 -1.71 -25.37 -10.71
N LEU A 70 -2.37 -26.07 -9.78
CA LEU A 70 -2.69 -25.51 -8.47
C LEU A 70 -1.43 -25.06 -7.71
N LEU A 71 -0.38 -25.88 -7.73
CA LEU A 71 0.88 -25.57 -7.06
C LEU A 71 1.63 -24.41 -7.72
N ALA A 72 1.59 -24.31 -9.04
CA ALA A 72 2.15 -23.19 -9.77
C ALA A 72 1.48 -21.86 -9.38
N VAL A 73 0.14 -21.87 -9.23
CA VAL A 73 -0.63 -20.70 -8.77
C VAL A 73 -0.28 -20.33 -7.33
N LEU A 74 -0.26 -21.30 -6.41
CA LEU A 74 0.12 -21.08 -5.01
C LEU A 74 1.55 -20.55 -4.88
N TYR A 75 2.47 -21.09 -5.68
CA TYR A 75 3.83 -20.60 -5.74
C TYR A 75 3.90 -19.16 -6.26
N ALA A 76 3.16 -18.82 -7.33
CA ALA A 76 3.14 -17.47 -7.87
C ALA A 76 2.59 -16.46 -6.85
N PHE A 77 1.56 -16.85 -6.08
CA PHE A 77 1.05 -16.08 -4.96
C PHE A 77 2.13 -15.82 -3.90
N ALA A 78 2.79 -16.89 -3.44
CA ALA A 78 3.85 -16.81 -2.43
C ALA A 78 5.04 -15.97 -2.92
N ASN A 79 5.44 -16.14 -4.18
CA ASN A 79 6.53 -15.40 -4.80
C ASN A 79 6.19 -13.91 -4.94
N GLY A 80 4.98 -13.56 -5.38
CA GLY A 80 4.51 -12.17 -5.43
C GLY A 80 4.51 -11.51 -4.04
N ALA A 81 4.02 -12.23 -3.03
CA ALA A 81 4.03 -11.76 -1.63
C ALA A 81 5.46 -11.60 -1.08
N TRP A 82 6.34 -12.56 -1.37
CA TRP A 82 7.75 -12.50 -0.97
C TRP A 82 8.48 -11.34 -1.64
N TRP A 83 8.26 -11.13 -2.94
CA TRP A 83 8.81 -9.99 -3.68
C TRP A 83 8.35 -8.65 -3.09
N ARG A 84 7.06 -8.54 -2.76
CA ARG A 84 6.49 -7.36 -2.10
C ARG A 84 7.09 -7.10 -0.72
N LYS A 85 7.42 -8.15 0.03
CA LYS A 85 7.93 -8.03 1.40
C LYS A 85 9.45 -7.79 1.45
N HIS A 86 10.22 -8.50 0.63
CA HIS A 86 11.68 -8.53 0.69
C HIS A 86 12.36 -8.21 -0.65
N GLY A 87 11.86 -8.78 -1.76
CA GLY A 87 12.52 -8.70 -3.08
C GLY A 87 12.84 -7.27 -3.51
N ARG A 88 11.87 -6.35 -3.39
CA ARG A 88 12.08 -4.93 -3.70
C ARG A 88 13.20 -4.30 -2.88
N LYS A 89 13.22 -4.55 -1.56
CA LYS A 89 14.24 -3.98 -0.66
C LYS A 89 15.64 -4.48 -1.03
N LEU A 90 15.76 -5.77 -1.33
CA LEU A 90 17.03 -6.36 -1.77
C LEU A 90 17.48 -5.79 -3.11
N MET A 91 16.56 -5.64 -4.07
CA MET A 91 16.86 -5.04 -5.37
C MET A 91 17.35 -3.60 -5.24
N TYR A 92 16.66 -2.73 -4.49
CA TYR A 92 17.12 -1.35 -4.29
C TYR A 92 18.42 -1.29 -3.50
N LYS A 93 18.61 -2.19 -2.52
CA LYS A 93 19.89 -2.28 -1.80
C LYS A 93 21.01 -2.62 -2.78
N PHE A 94 20.82 -3.63 -3.64
CA PHE A 94 21.80 -4.00 -4.66
C PHE A 94 22.09 -2.85 -5.64
N LEU A 95 21.05 -2.17 -6.15
CA LEU A 95 21.22 -1.03 -7.05
C LEU A 95 22.00 0.13 -6.41
N ARG A 96 21.81 0.33 -5.11
CA ARG A 96 22.49 1.35 -4.32
C ARG A 96 23.93 0.95 -4.00
N ASP A 97 24.16 -0.30 -3.61
CA ASP A 97 25.49 -0.82 -3.28
C ASP A 97 26.42 -0.82 -4.51
N HIS A 98 25.85 -0.87 -5.72
CA HIS A 98 26.58 -0.79 -6.99
C HIS A 98 26.54 0.59 -7.68
N ASP A 99 26.06 1.63 -7.00
CA ASP A 99 25.97 3.01 -7.54
C ASP A 99 25.20 3.14 -8.88
N ILE A 100 24.31 2.19 -9.19
CA ILE A 100 23.53 2.18 -10.43
C ILE A 100 22.39 3.21 -10.35
N SER A 101 21.70 3.27 -9.20
CA SER A 101 20.61 4.22 -8.99
C SER A 101 20.39 4.50 -7.51
N TRP A 102 20.24 5.79 -7.19
CA TRP A 102 19.83 6.29 -5.89
C TRP A 102 18.32 6.60 -5.81
N SER A 103 17.61 6.51 -6.94
CA SER A 103 16.15 6.63 -7.01
C SER A 103 15.50 5.32 -6.56
N ASP A 104 14.60 5.41 -5.58
CA ASP A 104 13.80 4.30 -5.04
C ASP A 104 12.54 4.01 -5.86
N SER A 105 12.38 4.66 -7.02
CA SER A 105 11.25 4.50 -7.97
C SER A 105 9.84 4.65 -7.36
N THR A 106 9.73 5.15 -6.13
CA THR A 106 8.45 5.65 -5.61
C THR A 106 8.07 6.86 -6.45
N SER A 107 6.87 6.86 -7.04
CA SER A 107 6.49 7.91 -8.00
C SER A 107 6.39 9.29 -7.37
N SER A 108 6.29 9.35 -6.04
CA SER A 108 6.28 10.59 -5.28
C SER A 108 6.77 10.40 -3.85
N ALA A 109 7.32 11.47 -3.28
CA ALA A 109 7.62 11.54 -1.85
C ALA A 109 6.36 11.30 -0.98
N TRP A 110 5.18 11.64 -1.50
CA TRP A 110 3.88 11.28 -0.92
C TRP A 110 3.73 9.77 -0.79
N GLN A 111 4.02 9.02 -1.86
CA GLN A 111 3.96 7.56 -1.79
C GLN A 111 4.96 6.95 -0.80
N ARG A 112 6.14 7.57 -0.68
CA ARG A 112 7.15 7.12 0.30
C ARG A 112 6.69 7.25 1.76
N MET A 113 5.68 8.08 2.04
CA MET A 113 5.06 8.16 3.37
C MET A 113 4.26 6.89 3.74
N PHE A 114 3.77 6.12 2.76
CA PHE A 114 3.07 4.84 3.00
C PHE A 114 4.01 3.70 3.38
N ASP A 115 5.19 3.62 2.76
CA ASP A 115 6.02 2.41 2.81
C ASP A 115 6.99 2.37 4.02
N GLN A 116 6.69 3.15 5.07
CA GLN A 116 7.49 3.17 6.31
C GLN A 116 7.04 2.05 7.26
N ARG A 117 7.53 0.83 7.03
CA ARG A 117 7.25 -0.32 7.91
C ARG A 117 8.14 -0.29 9.16
N GLY A 118 7.55 -0.61 10.32
CA GLY A 118 8.26 -0.63 11.62
C GLY A 118 8.21 0.68 12.39
N TYR A 119 7.50 1.68 11.86
CA TYR A 119 7.26 2.96 12.52
C TYR A 119 5.75 3.20 12.62
N TYR A 120 5.28 3.53 13.82
CA TYR A 120 3.89 3.88 14.11
C TYR A 120 3.69 5.39 14.00
N VAL A 121 2.52 5.80 13.54
CA VAL A 121 2.19 7.23 13.45
C VAL A 121 1.69 7.70 14.80
N SER A 122 2.37 8.70 15.38
CA SER A 122 1.99 9.29 16.65
C SER A 122 1.14 10.53 16.49
N GLN A 123 1.41 11.35 15.47
CA GLN A 123 0.69 12.59 15.20
C GLN A 123 0.65 12.86 13.69
N VAL A 124 -0.49 13.34 13.20
CA VAL A 124 -0.66 13.82 11.81
C VAL A 124 -1.14 15.26 11.87
N TYR A 125 -0.37 16.16 11.27
CA TYR A 125 -0.74 17.57 11.10
C TYR A 125 -1.08 17.82 9.63
N VAL A 126 -2.21 18.45 9.39
CA VAL A 126 -2.63 18.91 8.05
C VAL A 126 -2.85 20.41 8.12
N THR A 127 -1.98 21.15 7.45
CA THR A 127 -2.13 22.60 7.29
C THR A 127 -2.91 22.87 6.01
N LEU A 128 -4.05 23.52 6.14
CA LEU A 128 -4.91 23.93 5.03
C LEU A 128 -4.43 25.25 4.44
N LYS A 129 -4.79 25.51 3.18
CA LYS A 129 -4.45 26.76 2.47
C LYS A 129 -5.01 28.02 3.12
N ASN A 130 -6.11 27.90 3.87
CA ASN A 130 -6.69 29.00 4.65
C ASN A 130 -5.91 29.30 5.95
N GLY A 131 -4.87 28.52 6.26
CA GLY A 131 -4.04 28.67 7.47
C GLY A 131 -4.53 27.87 8.69
N THR A 132 -5.68 27.18 8.61
CA THR A 132 -6.15 26.26 9.65
C THR A 132 -5.23 25.04 9.71
N VAL A 133 -4.92 24.57 10.90
CA VAL A 133 -4.16 23.33 11.10
C VAL A 133 -5.01 22.31 11.83
N LEU A 134 -5.16 21.15 11.22
CA LEU A 134 -5.87 20.00 11.77
C LEU A 134 -4.85 19.00 12.33
N LEU A 135 -5.12 18.46 13.50
CA LEU A 135 -4.29 17.46 14.18
C LEU A 135 -5.10 16.20 14.43
N SER A 136 -4.54 15.07 14.03
CA SER A 136 -4.90 13.76 14.58
C SER A 136 -3.82 13.32 15.56
N GLU A 137 -4.15 13.35 16.83
CA GLU A 137 -3.28 12.86 17.90
C GLU A 137 -3.53 11.37 18.15
N ALA A 138 -2.44 10.62 18.26
CA ALA A 138 -2.45 9.17 18.44
C ALA A 138 -3.39 8.42 17.47
N PRO A 139 -3.22 8.53 16.13
CA PRO A 139 -4.11 7.89 15.17
C PRO A 139 -4.25 6.37 15.37
N GLY A 140 -3.25 5.72 15.98
CA GLY A 140 -3.29 4.31 16.37
C GLY A 140 -4.50 3.94 17.24
N ASN A 141 -5.06 4.89 18.01
CA ASN A 141 -6.25 4.66 18.82
C ASN A 141 -7.52 4.43 17.96
N PHE A 142 -7.48 4.81 16.69
CA PHE A 142 -8.58 4.65 15.73
C PHE A 142 -8.37 3.46 14.76
N GLU A 143 -7.37 2.59 14.96
CA GLU A 143 -7.09 1.44 14.07
C GLU A 143 -8.31 0.53 13.85
N GLY A 144 -9.15 0.35 14.88
CA GLY A 144 -10.34 -0.51 14.84
C GLY A 144 -11.60 0.17 14.29
N LEU A 145 -11.54 1.45 13.91
CA LEU A 145 -12.68 2.21 13.42
C LEU A 145 -12.78 2.16 11.88
N PRO A 146 -13.93 2.55 11.30
CA PRO A 146 -14.10 2.60 9.85
C PRO A 146 -12.98 3.42 9.17
N CYS A 147 -12.41 2.88 8.08
CA CYS A 147 -11.26 3.47 7.38
C CYS A 147 -9.92 3.47 8.15
N GLY A 148 -9.85 2.83 9.33
CA GLY A 148 -8.64 2.68 10.13
C GLY A 148 -8.12 4.02 10.67
N SER A 149 -6.87 4.05 11.15
CA SER A 149 -6.30 5.21 11.85
C SER A 149 -6.37 6.53 11.09
N PHE A 150 -5.97 6.49 9.82
CA PHE A 150 -6.00 7.60 8.87
C PHE A 150 -5.69 7.02 7.48
N VAL A 151 -6.09 7.73 6.43
CA VAL A 151 -5.82 7.36 5.04
C VAL A 151 -5.11 8.52 4.36
N LEU A 152 -3.97 8.24 3.73
CA LEU A 152 -3.42 9.13 2.71
C LEU A 152 -3.94 8.60 1.37
N GLY A 153 -4.70 9.38 0.64
CA GLY A 153 -5.24 8.98 -0.65
C GLY A 153 -4.20 9.19 -1.76
N ASN A 154 -4.41 8.52 -2.90
CA ASN A 154 -3.48 8.63 -4.03
C ASN A 154 -3.57 10.00 -4.74
N GLU A 155 -4.65 10.73 -4.54
CA GLU A 155 -4.88 12.06 -5.12
C GLU A 155 -4.40 13.19 -4.19
N LYS A 156 -3.52 12.84 -3.23
CA LYS A 156 -2.99 13.72 -2.17
C LYS A 156 -4.05 14.20 -1.18
N ASP A 157 -5.24 13.61 -1.24
CA ASP A 157 -6.32 13.73 -0.27
C ASP A 157 -5.98 12.99 1.02
N ILE A 158 -6.60 13.39 2.13
CA ILE A 158 -6.41 12.74 3.43
C ILE A 158 -7.77 12.49 4.07
N LEU A 159 -7.94 11.30 4.65
CA LEU A 159 -8.99 11.02 5.64
C LEU A 159 -8.35 10.90 7.02
N LEU A 160 -8.85 11.65 8.01
CA LEU A 160 -8.31 11.62 9.37
C LEU A 160 -9.38 11.85 10.44
N TYR A 161 -9.16 11.34 11.64
CA TYR A 161 -9.93 11.69 12.83
C TYR A 161 -9.32 12.95 13.47
N VAL A 162 -10.00 14.10 13.36
CA VAL A 162 -9.47 15.39 13.84
C VAL A 162 -9.65 15.45 15.34
N THR A 163 -8.57 15.35 16.12
CA THR A 163 -8.65 15.47 17.58
C THR A 163 -8.49 16.91 18.04
N HIS A 164 -7.73 17.72 17.31
CA HIS A 164 -7.56 19.14 17.61
C HIS A 164 -7.52 19.98 16.33
N GLU A 165 -8.00 21.21 16.45
CA GLU A 165 -7.94 22.22 15.41
C GLU A 165 -7.21 23.46 15.93
N LYS A 166 -6.47 24.12 15.04
CA LYS A 166 -5.84 25.41 15.29
C LYS A 166 -6.28 26.39 14.20
N ALA A 167 -7.01 27.41 14.61
CA ALA A 167 -7.46 28.48 13.72
C ALA A 167 -6.29 29.32 13.16
N PRO A 168 -6.45 29.95 11.99
CA PRO A 168 -5.41 30.80 11.40
C PRO A 168 -4.98 31.91 12.36
N GLY A 169 -3.68 32.02 12.62
CA GLY A 169 -3.12 33.05 13.52
C GLY A 169 -3.37 32.83 15.02
N SER A 170 -4.12 31.79 15.41
CA SER A 170 -4.25 31.40 16.83
C SER A 170 -2.94 30.76 17.32
N ILE A 171 -2.68 30.88 18.63
CA ILE A 171 -1.57 30.17 19.28
C ILE A 171 -2.08 28.86 19.91
N GLY A 172 -3.34 28.83 20.35
CA GLY A 172 -3.95 27.71 21.06
C GLY A 172 -4.56 26.65 20.15
N TRP A 173 -4.43 25.40 20.56
CA TRP A 173 -5.17 24.26 20.01
C TRP A 173 -6.54 24.15 20.67
N VAL A 174 -7.57 23.86 19.88
CA VAL A 174 -8.92 23.58 20.35
C VAL A 174 -9.17 22.09 20.18
N LYS A 175 -9.46 21.37 21.27
CA LYS A 175 -9.78 19.95 21.22
C LYS A 175 -11.19 19.73 20.68
N CYS A 176 -11.32 18.90 19.65
CA CYS A 176 -12.60 18.45 19.12
C CYS A 176 -13.19 17.41 20.07
N LYS A 177 -14.38 17.69 20.62
CA LYS A 177 -15.02 16.84 21.64
C LYS A 177 -15.90 15.75 21.05
N ASP A 178 -16.19 15.84 19.76
CA ASP A 178 -17.19 15.10 19.01
C ASP A 178 -16.59 14.08 18.03
N VAL A 179 -15.32 13.72 18.21
CA VAL A 179 -14.63 12.73 17.35
C VAL A 179 -15.21 11.33 17.51
N ILE A 180 -15.59 10.96 18.73
CA ILE A 180 -16.28 9.70 19.03
C ILE A 180 -17.45 10.05 19.95
N LEU A 181 -18.66 9.76 19.49
CA LEU A 181 -19.90 9.91 20.26
C LEU A 181 -20.59 8.54 20.34
N GLU A 182 -21.06 8.15 21.52
CA GLU A 182 -21.71 6.84 21.71
C GLU A 182 -22.96 6.68 20.83
N GLU A 183 -23.72 7.76 20.66
CA GLU A 183 -24.96 7.77 19.88
C GLU A 183 -24.74 7.83 18.35
N TRP A 184 -23.63 8.42 17.88
CA TRP A 184 -23.42 8.75 16.46
C TRP A 184 -22.21 8.04 15.83
N GLY A 185 -21.37 7.40 16.65
CA GLY A 185 -20.15 6.73 16.22
C GLY A 185 -18.96 7.68 16.07
N ALA A 186 -18.04 7.34 15.16
CA ALA A 186 -16.79 8.04 14.98
C ALA A 186 -16.81 9.01 13.78
N LEU A 187 -16.42 10.26 14.00
CA LEU A 187 -16.38 11.32 12.99
C LEU A 187 -15.02 11.34 12.28
N SER A 188 -15.01 10.86 11.04
CA SER A 188 -13.85 11.00 10.15
C SER A 188 -13.99 12.23 9.25
N THR A 189 -12.91 12.95 9.02
CA THR A 189 -12.86 14.16 8.20
C THR A 189 -12.08 13.90 6.92
N TYR A 190 -12.74 14.10 5.78
CA TYR A 190 -12.12 14.09 4.46
C TYR A 190 -11.59 15.48 4.12
N ILE A 191 -10.33 15.54 3.71
CA ILE A 191 -9.64 16.76 3.29
C ILE A 191 -9.20 16.59 1.84
N PRO A 192 -9.77 17.37 0.91
CA PRO A 192 -9.36 17.37 -0.48
C PRO A 192 -7.89 17.77 -0.67
N GLY A 193 -7.19 17.10 -1.58
CA GLY A 193 -5.77 17.37 -1.87
C GLY A 193 -5.48 18.80 -2.33
N ASP A 194 -6.45 19.46 -2.97
CA ASP A 194 -6.34 20.85 -3.42
C ASP A 194 -6.47 21.88 -2.29
N GLN A 195 -6.99 21.49 -1.12
CA GLN A 195 -7.07 22.36 0.06
C GLN A 195 -5.85 22.25 0.98
N ILE A 196 -5.04 21.20 0.81
CA ILE A 196 -3.88 20.91 1.64
C ILE A 196 -2.70 21.78 1.19
N ALA A 197 -2.15 22.57 2.11
CA ALA A 197 -0.92 23.31 1.91
C ALA A 197 0.32 22.50 2.33
N ARG A 198 0.21 21.75 3.43
CA ARG A 198 1.31 20.97 3.99
C ARG A 198 0.80 19.83 4.87
N VAL A 199 1.52 18.71 4.88
CA VAL A 199 1.27 17.56 5.73
C VAL A 199 2.54 17.22 6.49
N ASP A 200 2.45 17.15 7.82
CA ASP A 200 3.55 16.71 8.69
C ASP A 200 3.11 15.46 9.46
N ILE A 201 3.90 14.39 9.36
CA ILE A 201 3.60 13.13 10.04
C ILE A 201 4.73 12.81 11.00
N ARG A 202 4.42 12.78 12.30
CA ARG A 202 5.35 12.33 13.33
C ARG A 202 5.21 10.82 13.51
N ARG A 203 6.34 10.12 13.52
CA ARG A 203 6.41 8.67 13.69
C ARG A 203 7.28 8.28 14.89
N THR A 204 6.97 7.16 15.50
CA THR A 204 7.70 6.57 16.63
C THR A 204 7.93 5.08 16.40
N THR A 205 8.94 4.51 17.04
CA THR A 205 9.19 3.06 17.06
C THR A 205 8.40 2.34 18.15
N ALA A 206 7.88 3.08 19.13
CA ALA A 206 7.09 2.52 20.23
C ALA A 206 5.64 2.31 19.79
N LYS A 207 5.12 1.08 19.93
CA LYS A 207 3.69 0.78 19.80
C LYS A 207 2.94 1.21 21.08
N GLY A 208 3.07 2.48 21.45
CA GLY A 208 2.38 3.04 22.61
C GLY A 208 1.02 3.56 22.20
N ILE A 209 -0.05 2.98 22.74
CA ILE A 209 -1.36 3.64 22.86
C ILE A 209 -1.10 4.88 23.73
N VAL A 210 -0.98 6.04 23.11
CA VAL A 210 -0.87 7.30 23.86
C VAL A 210 -2.30 7.61 24.30
N VAL A 211 -2.55 7.35 25.58
CA VAL A 211 -3.78 7.75 26.26
C VAL A 211 -3.87 9.26 26.18
N LEU A 212 -4.94 9.77 25.57
CA LEU A 212 -5.31 11.18 25.60
C LEU A 212 -5.49 11.55 27.08
N LYS A 213 -4.50 12.18 27.71
CA LYS A 213 -4.72 12.84 28.99
C LYS A 213 -5.54 14.09 28.70
N ASP A 214 -6.76 14.12 29.23
CA ASP A 214 -7.53 15.34 29.35
C ASP A 214 -6.80 16.26 30.34
N GLU A 215 -6.16 17.31 29.82
CA GLU A 215 -5.85 18.52 30.59
C GLU A 215 -6.74 19.67 30.08
#